data_AF-A0A670XRL8-F1
#
_entry.id   AF-A0A670XRL8-F1
#
_cell.length_a   1.000
_cell.length_b   1.000
_cell.length_c   1.000
_cell.angle_alpha   90.00
_cell.angle_beta   90.00
_cell.angle_gamma   90.00
#
_symmetry.space_group_name_H-M   'P 1'
#
loop_
_entity.id
_entity.type
_entity.pdbx_description
1 polymer ?
#
loop_
_entity_poly.entity_id
_entity_poly.type
_entity_poly.pdbx_seq_one_letter_code
_entity_poly.pdbx_strand_id
1 'polypeptide(L)'
;IKYFFFVIEPDFFSSFLLTKFFQTLTMNLRPGAEQKVVFITARVHPGETPSSLVCQGIIDFLVSPHPIAKVLRDHLVFKIAPMLNPDGVYLGNYRCSLMGFDLNRHWVDPSPWAHPTLNGVKQLIIQMHNNPKVTLEFYIDIHAHSTMTNGFMYGNVFEDEERFHRQIIFPKLLCQNAEDFSFSSTSFNRDAVKAGTGRRFLGGLLDDTSYCYTLEVSFYSYIVGGTSSTIPYSEETCIL
;
A
#
# COMPACT_ATOMS: atom_id res chain seq x y z
N ILE A 1 0.43 -13.54 -15.16
CA ILE A 1 1.84 -13.70 -14.70
C ILE A 1 2.78 -13.38 -15.86
N LYS A 2 2.87 -12.11 -16.28
CA LYS A 2 3.69 -11.71 -17.45
C LYS A 2 4.58 -10.47 -17.22
N TYR A 3 4.67 -9.99 -15.98
CA TYR A 3 5.51 -8.82 -15.62
C TYR A 3 6.38 -9.03 -14.36
N PHE A 4 6.68 -10.29 -14.00
CA PHE A 4 7.40 -10.60 -12.75
C PHE A 4 8.81 -11.17 -12.90
N PHE A 5 9.36 -11.23 -14.12
CA PHE A 5 10.72 -11.74 -14.32
C PHE A 5 11.60 -10.72 -15.04
N PHE A 6 12.48 -10.07 -14.28
CA PHE A 6 13.79 -9.67 -14.81
C PHE A 6 14.83 -10.67 -14.29
N VAL A 7 15.56 -11.24 -15.25
CA VAL A 7 16.60 -12.26 -15.15
C VAL A 7 17.54 -12.04 -13.97
N ILE A 8 17.73 -13.11 -13.18
CA ILE A 8 18.71 -13.21 -12.09
C ILE A 8 19.99 -13.82 -12.68
N GLU A 9 21.11 -13.09 -12.64
CA GLU A 9 22.46 -13.67 -12.71
C GLU A 9 23.01 -13.88 -11.29
N PRO A 10 23.88 -14.89 -11.05
CA PRO A 10 24.02 -15.48 -9.70
C PRO A 10 24.80 -14.71 -8.64
N ASP A 11 25.52 -13.61 -8.93
CA ASP A 11 26.59 -13.14 -8.01
C ASP A 11 26.45 -11.72 -7.42
N PHE A 12 25.22 -11.20 -7.21
CA PHE A 12 25.06 -9.80 -6.75
C PHE A 12 23.94 -9.59 -5.71
N PHE A 13 24.02 -10.29 -4.57
CA PHE A 13 22.84 -10.51 -3.70
C PHE A 13 22.56 -9.50 -2.56
N SER A 14 23.35 -8.43 -2.31
CA SER A 14 23.16 -7.65 -1.06
C SER A 14 22.73 -6.19 -1.18
N SER A 15 22.98 -5.46 -2.28
CA SER A 15 22.59 -4.03 -2.37
C SER A 15 21.70 -3.66 -3.57
N PHE A 16 21.53 -4.57 -4.53
CA PHE A 16 20.86 -4.27 -5.79
C PHE A 16 19.37 -4.67 -5.83
N LEU A 17 18.92 -5.54 -4.91
CA LEU A 17 17.52 -5.96 -4.82
C LEU A 17 16.60 -4.82 -4.38
N LEU A 18 17.01 -4.01 -3.41
CA LEU A 18 16.23 -2.88 -2.91
C LEU A 18 15.90 -1.87 -4.01
N THR A 19 16.84 -1.53 -4.89
CA THR A 19 16.62 -0.54 -5.95
C THR A 19 15.70 -1.04 -7.07
N LYS A 20 15.61 -2.37 -7.27
CA LYS A 20 14.73 -2.97 -8.29
C LYS A 20 13.33 -3.34 -7.78
N PHE A 21 13.15 -3.53 -6.47
CA PHE A 21 11.83 -3.80 -5.89
C PHE A 21 10.93 -2.56 -5.83
N PHE A 22 11.50 -1.35 -5.82
CA PHE A 22 10.74 -0.10 -5.72
C PHE A 22 10.68 0.63 -7.05
N GLN A 23 9.48 0.71 -7.63
CA GLN A 23 9.25 1.62 -8.74
C GLN A 23 9.18 3.05 -8.20
N THR A 24 10.15 3.89 -8.61
CA THR A 24 10.17 5.32 -8.30
C THR A 24 9.71 6.09 -9.53
N LEU A 25 8.57 6.76 -9.45
CA LEU A 25 8.04 7.61 -10.52
C LEU A 25 8.32 9.07 -10.16
N THR A 26 9.35 9.68 -10.75
CA THR A 26 9.81 11.06 -10.46
C THR A 26 10.16 11.82 -11.74
N MET A 27 9.26 11.88 -12.72
CA MET A 27 9.66 12.48 -14.01
C MET A 27 9.81 14.00 -13.97
N ASN A 28 9.31 14.73 -12.96
CA ASN A 28 9.19 16.19 -13.05
C ASN A 28 9.57 17.00 -11.80
N LEU A 29 10.20 16.41 -10.79
CA LEU A 29 10.67 17.18 -9.63
C LEU A 29 12.02 17.83 -9.91
N ARG A 30 12.08 19.14 -9.73
CA ARG A 30 13.31 19.91 -9.90
C ARG A 30 14.35 19.46 -8.86
N PRO A 31 15.63 19.31 -9.24
CA PRO A 31 16.70 19.03 -8.28
C PRO A 31 16.68 20.06 -7.14
N GLY A 32 16.50 19.59 -5.90
CA GLY A 32 16.49 20.43 -4.71
C GLY A 32 15.12 20.90 -4.22
N ALA A 33 14.02 20.61 -4.93
CA ALA A 33 12.67 20.86 -4.45
C ALA A 33 12.27 19.88 -3.33
N GLU A 34 11.39 20.32 -2.44
CA GLU A 34 10.72 19.44 -1.47
C GLU A 34 9.90 18.37 -2.20
N GLN A 35 9.95 17.15 -1.70
CA GLN A 35 9.32 15.98 -2.29
C GLN A 35 8.20 15.48 -1.39
N LYS A 36 6.97 15.50 -1.91
CA LYS A 36 5.83 14.89 -1.25
C LYS A 36 5.69 13.45 -1.72
N VAL A 37 5.83 12.50 -0.81
CA VAL A 37 5.88 11.07 -1.12
C VAL A 37 4.58 10.38 -0.72
N VAL A 38 4.06 9.57 -1.63
CA VAL A 38 3.03 8.57 -1.37
C VAL A 38 3.70 7.20 -1.47
N PHE A 39 3.71 6.47 -0.36
CA PHE A 39 4.30 5.14 -0.26
C PHE A 39 3.21 4.07 -0.28
N ILE A 40 3.32 3.10 -1.17
CA ILE A 40 2.33 2.04 -1.37
C ILE A 40 3.00 0.69 -1.23
N THR A 41 2.44 -0.19 -0.40
CA THR A 41 2.83 -1.59 -0.30
C THR A 41 1.66 -2.49 -0.64
N ALA A 42 1.95 -3.66 -1.22
CA ALA A 42 0.95 -4.66 -1.57
C ALA A 42 1.49 -6.08 -1.32
N ARG A 43 0.58 -7.06 -1.25
CA ARG A 43 0.88 -8.51 -1.10
C ARG A 43 1.87 -8.84 0.02
N VAL A 44 1.63 -8.32 1.22
CA VAL A 44 2.32 -8.82 2.42
C VAL A 44 1.81 -10.21 2.82
N HIS A 45 0.50 -10.44 2.69
CA HIS A 45 -0.06 -11.79 2.73
C HIS A 45 -0.11 -12.35 1.29
N PRO A 46 0.48 -13.51 1.03
CA PRO A 46 0.61 -13.98 -0.35
C PRO A 46 -0.70 -14.37 -1.03
N GLY A 47 -1.70 -14.85 -0.30
CA GLY A 47 -2.99 -15.30 -0.86
C GLY A 47 -3.91 -14.17 -1.28
N GLU A 48 -3.60 -12.92 -0.94
CA GLU A 48 -4.40 -11.74 -1.23
C GLU A 48 -4.19 -11.23 -2.65
N THR A 49 -4.49 -12.07 -3.64
CA THR A 49 -4.31 -11.75 -5.07
C THR A 49 -4.99 -10.46 -5.54
N PRO A 50 -6.16 -10.03 -5.03
CA PRO A 50 -6.76 -8.75 -5.41
C PRO A 50 -5.84 -7.55 -5.14
N SER A 51 -5.03 -7.60 -4.08
CA SER A 51 -4.05 -6.55 -3.75
C SER A 51 -3.06 -6.29 -4.90
N SER A 52 -2.67 -7.34 -5.64
CA SER A 52 -1.82 -7.17 -6.82
C SER A 52 -2.54 -6.48 -7.99
N LEU A 53 -3.82 -6.78 -8.20
CA LEU A 53 -4.59 -6.20 -9.30
C LEU A 53 -4.81 -4.70 -9.08
N VAL A 54 -5.18 -4.33 -7.86
CA VAL A 54 -5.30 -2.91 -7.45
C VAL A 54 -3.95 -2.20 -7.59
N CYS A 55 -2.87 -2.80 -7.09
CA CYS A 55 -1.54 -2.20 -7.21
C CYS A 55 -1.10 -2.04 -8.67
N GLN A 56 -1.45 -3.01 -9.54
CA GLN A 56 -1.17 -2.93 -10.98
C GLN A 56 -1.98 -1.80 -11.63
N GLY A 57 -3.28 -1.68 -11.33
CA GLY A 57 -4.14 -0.60 -11.83
C GLY A 57 -3.60 0.79 -11.46
N ILE A 58 -3.17 0.96 -10.21
CA ILE A 58 -2.50 2.19 -9.75
C ILE A 58 -1.24 2.47 -10.57
N ILE A 59 -0.36 1.49 -10.76
CA ILE A 59 0.87 1.67 -11.56
C ILE A 59 0.53 2.03 -13.00
N ASP A 60 -0.38 1.29 -13.63
CA ASP A 60 -0.78 1.49 -15.03
C ASP A 60 -1.36 2.89 -15.25
N PHE A 61 -2.25 3.33 -14.35
CA PHE A 61 -2.76 4.70 -14.36
C PHE A 61 -1.64 5.72 -14.18
N LEU A 62 -0.77 5.53 -13.19
CA LEU A 62 0.33 6.44 -12.88
C LEU A 62 1.41 6.48 -13.95
N VAL A 63 1.55 5.51 -14.86
CA VAL A 63 2.48 5.60 -16.01
C VAL A 63 1.79 6.03 -17.30
N SER A 64 0.45 6.04 -17.32
CA SER A 64 -0.34 6.42 -18.48
C SER A 64 -0.13 7.90 -18.88
N PRO A 65 -0.50 8.26 -20.14
CA PRO A 65 -0.54 9.64 -20.59
C PRO A 65 -1.74 10.43 -20.03
N HIS A 66 -2.55 9.85 -19.13
CA HIS A 66 -3.74 10.50 -18.62
C HIS A 66 -3.40 11.87 -17.97
N PRO A 67 -4.13 12.96 -18.26
CA PRO A 67 -3.80 14.29 -17.75
C PRO A 67 -3.70 14.35 -16.22
N ILE A 68 -4.61 13.68 -15.51
CA ILE A 68 -4.58 13.58 -14.04
C ILE A 68 -3.31 12.87 -13.57
N ALA A 69 -2.91 11.77 -14.22
CA ALA A 69 -1.70 11.03 -13.85
C ALA A 69 -0.44 11.89 -14.04
N LYS A 70 -0.41 12.72 -15.09
CA LYS A 70 0.67 13.71 -15.29
C LYS A 70 0.71 14.73 -14.15
N VAL A 71 -0.44 15.33 -13.80
CA VAL A 71 -0.52 16.29 -12.68
C VAL A 71 -0.06 15.64 -11.37
N LEU A 72 -0.44 14.39 -11.09
CA LEU A 72 0.03 13.67 -9.91
C LEU A 72 1.55 13.50 -9.91
N ARG A 73 2.14 13.06 -11.02
CA ARG A 73 3.61 12.92 -11.16
C ARG A 73 4.38 14.24 -11.10
N ASP A 74 3.71 15.36 -11.39
CA ASP A 74 4.30 16.70 -11.31
C ASP A 74 4.40 17.21 -9.86
N HIS A 75 3.54 16.72 -8.96
CA HIS A 75 3.44 17.21 -7.58
C HIS A 75 3.84 16.18 -6.52
N LEU A 76 3.79 14.89 -6.85
CA LEU A 76 3.99 13.78 -5.91
C LEU A 76 5.02 12.79 -6.43
N VAL A 77 5.74 12.18 -5.49
CA VAL A 77 6.60 11.02 -5.72
C VAL A 77 5.87 9.77 -5.25
N PHE A 78 5.68 8.82 -6.16
CA PHE A 78 5.15 7.51 -5.80
C PHE A 78 6.31 6.53 -5.57
N LYS A 79 6.28 5.87 -4.41
CA LYS A 79 7.18 4.77 -4.04
C LYS A 79 6.34 3.53 -3.83
N ILE A 80 6.45 2.56 -4.73
CA ILE A 80 5.56 1.40 -4.76
C ILE A 80 6.38 0.12 -4.59
N ALA A 81 6.04 -0.66 -3.56
CA ALA A 81 6.45 -2.06 -3.39
C ALA A 81 5.26 -2.96 -3.75
N PRO A 82 5.17 -3.46 -5.00
CA PRO A 82 4.01 -4.20 -5.48
C PRO A 82 3.85 -5.57 -4.84
N MET A 83 4.91 -6.09 -4.20
CA MET A 83 4.88 -7.38 -3.53
C MET A 83 5.89 -7.44 -2.38
N LEU A 84 5.38 -7.52 -1.15
CA LEU A 84 6.20 -7.66 0.05
C LEU A 84 6.60 -9.11 0.35
N ASN A 85 5.87 -10.10 -0.17
CA ASN A 85 6.11 -11.51 0.14
C ASN A 85 6.23 -12.40 -1.11
N PRO A 86 7.25 -12.17 -1.96
CA PRO A 86 7.42 -12.93 -3.21
C PRO A 86 7.61 -14.43 -2.99
N ASP A 87 8.35 -14.84 -1.95
CA ASP A 87 8.59 -16.26 -1.66
C ASP A 87 7.31 -16.97 -1.24
N GLY A 88 6.51 -16.36 -0.37
CA GLY A 88 5.21 -16.90 0.02
C GLY A 88 4.25 -17.00 -1.16
N VAL A 89 4.32 -16.07 -2.13
CA VAL A 89 3.51 -16.12 -3.35
C VAL A 89 3.94 -17.29 -4.23
N TYR A 90 5.25 -17.43 -4.46
CA TYR A 90 5.81 -18.51 -5.26
C TYR A 90 5.43 -19.90 -4.72
N LEU A 91 5.41 -20.04 -3.39
CA LEU A 91 5.07 -21.30 -2.72
C LEU A 91 3.56 -21.57 -2.60
N GLY A 92 2.71 -20.60 -2.96
CA GLY A 92 1.26 -20.73 -2.80
C GLY A 92 0.78 -20.65 -1.35
N ASN A 93 1.53 -19.98 -0.47
CA ASN A 93 1.06 -19.71 0.88
C ASN A 93 -0.16 -18.77 0.85
N TYR A 94 -0.99 -18.80 1.89
CA TYR A 94 -2.07 -17.81 2.03
C TYR A 94 -1.63 -16.58 2.83
N ARG A 95 -1.03 -16.77 4.01
CA ARG A 95 -0.80 -15.67 4.96
C ARG A 95 0.67 -15.39 5.25
N CYS A 96 1.50 -16.43 5.28
CA CYS A 96 2.84 -16.35 5.85
C CYS A 96 3.95 -16.33 4.78
N SER A 97 5.14 -15.85 5.18
CA SER A 97 6.39 -15.98 4.42
C SER A 97 6.83 -17.45 4.30
N LEU A 98 7.91 -17.70 3.55
CA LEU A 98 8.57 -19.01 3.44
C LEU A 98 8.86 -19.64 4.83
N MET A 99 9.25 -18.82 5.81
CA MET A 99 9.57 -19.29 7.16
C MET A 99 8.35 -19.42 8.09
N GLY A 100 7.13 -19.19 7.60
CA GLY A 100 5.91 -19.30 8.38
C GLY A 100 5.54 -18.04 9.18
N PHE A 101 6.22 -16.90 8.98
CA PHE A 101 5.92 -15.65 9.68
C PHE A 101 4.81 -14.84 8.98
N ASP A 102 3.87 -14.30 9.76
CA ASP A 102 2.95 -13.24 9.31
C ASP A 102 3.70 -11.91 9.31
N LEU A 103 4.22 -11.50 8.14
CA LEU A 103 5.03 -10.30 7.99
C LEU A 103 4.33 -9.04 8.51
N ASN A 104 3.00 -8.95 8.41
CA ASN A 104 2.24 -7.80 8.91
C ASN A 104 2.02 -7.84 10.44
N ARG A 105 2.83 -8.61 11.18
CA ARG A 105 2.97 -8.54 12.65
C ARG A 105 4.39 -8.17 13.09
N HIS A 106 5.32 -8.01 12.16
CA HIS A 106 6.75 -7.83 12.45
C HIS A 106 7.29 -6.44 12.09
N TRP A 107 6.44 -5.43 11.91
CA TRP A 107 6.90 -4.06 11.60
C TRP A 107 7.71 -3.40 12.72
N VAL A 108 7.46 -3.77 13.98
CA VAL A 108 8.17 -3.22 15.15
C VAL A 108 9.65 -3.54 15.10
N ASP A 109 10.02 -4.79 14.85
CA ASP A 109 11.41 -5.24 14.78
C ASP A 109 11.60 -6.34 13.71
N PRO A 110 11.66 -5.95 12.42
CA PRO A 110 11.84 -6.91 11.35
C PRO A 110 13.32 -7.34 11.28
N SER A 111 13.58 -8.63 11.51
CA SER A 111 14.89 -9.24 11.25
C SER A 111 15.31 -9.07 9.77
N PRO A 112 16.52 -8.56 9.47
CA PRO A 112 17.01 -8.47 8.10
C PRO A 112 17.24 -9.82 7.44
N TRP A 113 17.37 -10.89 8.23
CA TRP A 113 17.55 -12.24 7.72
C TRP A 113 16.22 -12.98 7.54
N ALA A 114 15.30 -12.90 8.51
CA ALA A 114 14.02 -13.60 8.43
C ALA A 114 12.93 -12.81 7.67
N HIS A 115 13.01 -11.48 7.66
CA HIS A 115 12.03 -10.57 7.06
C HIS A 115 12.71 -9.54 6.14
N PRO A 116 13.56 -9.96 5.18
CA PRO A 116 14.42 -9.06 4.41
C PRO A 116 13.64 -7.99 3.64
N THR A 117 12.50 -8.36 3.04
CA THR A 117 11.63 -7.42 2.31
C THR A 117 11.07 -6.35 3.22
N LEU A 118 10.51 -6.76 4.37
CA LEU A 118 9.93 -5.87 5.37
C LEU A 118 10.98 -4.95 5.99
N ASN A 119 12.16 -5.49 6.32
CA ASN A 119 13.27 -4.72 6.84
C ASN A 119 13.72 -3.66 5.83
N GLY A 120 13.95 -4.04 4.56
CA GLY A 120 14.36 -3.10 3.51
C GLY A 120 13.35 -1.97 3.27
N VAL A 121 12.05 -2.29 3.23
CA VAL A 121 10.97 -1.29 3.12
C VAL A 121 10.99 -0.34 4.32
N LYS A 122 11.08 -0.87 5.54
CA LYS A 122 11.13 -0.07 6.76
C LYS A 122 12.33 0.88 6.75
N GLN A 123 13.51 0.40 6.38
CA GLN A 123 14.72 1.23 6.31
C GLN A 123 14.56 2.34 5.27
N LEU A 124 13.97 2.05 4.11
CA LEU A 124 13.71 3.08 3.09
C LEU A 124 12.74 4.16 3.60
N ILE A 125 11.65 3.76 4.27
CA ILE A 125 10.69 4.70 4.86
C ILE A 125 11.36 5.57 5.92
N ILE A 126 12.15 4.98 6.82
CA ILE A 126 12.90 5.72 7.85
C ILE A 126 13.90 6.69 7.20
N GLN A 127 14.63 6.25 6.18
CA GLN A 127 15.57 7.11 5.45
C GLN A 127 14.87 8.32 4.82
N MET A 128 13.67 8.12 4.25
CA MET A 128 12.88 9.22 3.69
C MET A 128 12.33 10.15 4.77
N HIS A 129 11.80 9.61 5.86
CA HIS A 129 11.32 10.40 6.99
C HIS A 129 12.42 11.28 7.60
N ASN A 130 13.65 10.76 7.70
CA ASN A 130 14.79 11.52 8.22
C ASN A 130 15.36 12.55 7.23
N ASN A 131 14.90 12.57 5.98
CA ASN A 131 15.36 13.53 4.99
C ASN A 131 14.49 14.81 5.05
N PRO A 132 15.04 15.97 5.43
CA PRO A 132 14.26 17.20 5.60
C PRO A 132 13.65 17.74 4.30
N LYS A 133 14.07 17.23 3.13
CA LYS A 133 13.49 17.59 1.83
C LYS A 133 12.34 16.66 1.42
N VAL A 134 12.00 15.67 2.23
CA VAL A 134 11.01 14.65 1.90
C VAL A 134 9.92 14.66 2.97
N THR A 135 8.68 14.82 2.52
CA THR A 135 7.49 14.69 3.37
C THR A 135 6.73 13.45 2.93
N LEU A 136 6.59 12.47 3.82
CA LEU A 136 5.75 11.30 3.58
C LEU A 136 4.29 11.68 3.86
N GLU A 137 3.53 11.97 2.82
CA GLU A 137 2.11 12.37 2.97
C GLU A 137 1.26 11.13 3.32
N PHE A 138 1.41 10.06 2.55
CA PHE A 138 0.64 8.83 2.73
C PHE A 138 1.53 7.58 2.77
N TYR A 139 1.13 6.65 3.64
CA TYR A 139 1.50 5.24 3.56
C TYR A 139 0.21 4.41 3.38
N ILE A 140 0.14 3.61 2.32
CA ILE A 140 -1.03 2.77 2.01
C ILE A 140 -0.57 1.33 1.86
N ASP A 141 -1.11 0.46 2.72
CA ASP A 141 -0.87 -0.99 2.67
C ASP A 141 -2.11 -1.69 2.10
N ILE A 142 -1.99 -2.28 0.91
CA ILE A 142 -3.10 -2.89 0.17
C ILE A 142 -3.21 -4.37 0.56
N HIS A 143 -4.38 -4.76 1.08
CA HIS A 143 -4.76 -6.11 1.51
C HIS A 143 -6.04 -6.55 0.78
N ALA A 144 -6.44 -7.80 0.99
CA ALA A 144 -7.73 -8.29 0.54
C ALA A 144 -8.51 -8.95 1.68
N HIS A 145 -9.83 -8.71 1.69
CA HIS A 145 -10.74 -9.17 2.74
C HIS A 145 -11.66 -10.28 2.23
N SER A 146 -11.63 -11.45 2.89
CA SER A 146 -12.31 -12.66 2.40
C SER A 146 -13.82 -12.69 2.67
N THR A 147 -14.33 -11.87 3.59
CA THR A 147 -15.73 -11.92 4.04
C THR A 147 -16.53 -10.65 3.79
N MET A 148 -15.87 -9.50 3.61
CA MET A 148 -16.55 -8.23 3.42
C MET A 148 -16.55 -7.90 1.93
N THR A 149 -17.63 -7.29 1.45
CA THR A 149 -17.71 -6.78 0.09
C THR A 149 -17.10 -5.38 -0.01
N ASN A 150 -16.93 -4.87 -1.23
CA ASN A 150 -16.39 -3.53 -1.52
C ASN A 150 -14.91 -3.34 -1.15
N GLY A 151 -14.34 -2.21 -1.58
CA GLY A 151 -13.11 -1.67 -1.03
C GLY A 151 -13.40 -0.79 0.18
N PHE A 152 -12.56 -0.81 1.22
CA PHE A 152 -12.70 0.05 2.38
C PHE A 152 -11.35 0.28 3.05
N MET A 153 -11.27 1.30 3.91
CA MET A 153 -10.03 1.66 4.57
C MET A 153 -10.05 1.46 6.08
N TYR A 154 -8.88 1.15 6.57
CA TYR A 154 -8.55 1.01 7.96
C TYR A 154 -7.53 2.09 8.30
N GLY A 155 -7.86 2.98 9.23
CA GLY A 155 -6.98 4.05 9.68
C GLY A 155 -6.67 3.98 11.18
N ASN A 156 -5.83 4.89 11.65
CA ASN A 156 -5.53 5.07 13.07
C ASN A 156 -6.50 6.08 13.70
N VAL A 157 -6.65 6.06 15.02
CA VAL A 157 -7.38 7.10 15.77
C VAL A 157 -6.37 8.10 16.29
N PHE A 158 -6.60 9.39 16.04
CA PHE A 158 -5.83 10.51 16.57
C PHE A 158 -6.63 11.23 17.67
N GLU A 159 -5.92 11.76 18.68
CA GLU A 159 -6.56 12.57 19.73
C GLU A 159 -6.82 13.99 19.25
N ASP A 160 -5.96 14.49 18.37
CA ASP A 160 -6.14 15.75 17.68
C ASP A 160 -7.28 15.66 16.65
N GLU A 161 -8.34 16.44 16.89
CA GLU A 161 -9.54 16.44 16.05
C GLU A 161 -9.25 16.95 14.64
N GLU A 162 -8.35 17.92 14.47
CA GLU A 162 -8.01 18.46 13.16
C GLU A 162 -7.32 17.41 12.29
N ARG A 163 -6.35 16.68 12.85
CA ARG A 163 -5.66 15.56 12.22
C ARG A 163 -6.64 14.44 11.88
N PHE A 164 -7.57 14.11 12.77
CA PHE A 164 -8.62 13.14 12.49
C PHE A 164 -9.51 13.60 11.31
N HIS A 165 -9.92 14.87 11.28
CA HIS A 165 -10.69 15.44 10.18
C HIS A 165 -9.93 15.44 8.86
N ARG A 166 -8.62 15.67 8.86
CA ARG A 166 -7.79 15.58 7.65
C ARG A 166 -7.69 14.15 7.14
N GLN A 167 -7.54 13.17 8.04
CA GLN A 167 -7.46 11.74 7.68
C GLN A 167 -8.74 11.24 6.98
N ILE A 168 -9.92 11.68 7.40
CA ILE A 168 -11.18 11.20 6.79
C ILE A 168 -11.43 11.74 5.37
N ILE A 169 -10.71 12.79 4.94
CA ILE A 169 -10.93 13.41 3.63
C ILE A 169 -10.63 12.40 2.51
N PHE A 170 -9.52 11.68 2.61
CA PHE A 170 -9.11 10.77 1.54
C PHE A 170 -10.09 9.60 1.33
N PRO A 171 -10.51 8.85 2.38
CA PRO A 171 -11.57 7.84 2.21
C PRO A 171 -12.92 8.41 1.74
N LYS A 172 -13.28 9.64 2.13
CA LYS A 172 -14.49 10.31 1.62
C LYS A 172 -14.39 10.59 0.12
N LEU A 173 -13.24 11.08 -0.35
CA LEU A 173 -12.99 11.30 -1.77
C LEU A 173 -13.04 9.99 -2.56
N LEU A 174 -12.49 8.89 -2.02
CA LEU A 174 -12.61 7.57 -2.65
C LEU A 174 -14.06 7.14 -2.78
N CYS A 175 -14.87 7.25 -1.73
CA CYS A 175 -16.29 6.92 -1.78
C CYS A 175 -17.09 7.74 -2.80
N GLN A 176 -16.65 8.97 -3.11
CA GLN A 176 -17.30 9.83 -4.11
C GLN A 176 -16.89 9.50 -5.55
N ASN A 177 -15.72 8.88 -5.75
CA ASN A 177 -15.11 8.68 -7.06
C ASN A 177 -14.98 7.20 -7.46
N ALA A 178 -15.16 6.27 -6.52
CA ALA A 178 -15.11 4.84 -6.74
C ALA A 178 -16.42 4.21 -6.23
N GLU A 179 -17.22 3.68 -7.17
CA GLU A 179 -18.53 3.07 -6.87
C GLU A 179 -18.41 1.81 -6.00
N ASP A 180 -17.27 1.14 -6.06
CA ASP A 180 -16.98 -0.06 -5.32
C ASP A 180 -16.36 0.21 -3.94
N PHE A 181 -16.15 1.48 -3.56
CA PHE A 181 -15.61 1.87 -2.25
C PHE A 181 -16.71 2.16 -1.22
N SER A 182 -16.57 1.59 -0.03
CA SER A 182 -17.50 1.72 1.10
C SER A 182 -16.92 2.60 2.21
N PHE A 183 -17.39 3.84 2.31
CA PHE A 183 -17.07 4.69 3.46
C PHE A 183 -17.71 4.18 4.76
N SER A 184 -18.88 3.54 4.69
CA SER A 184 -19.55 2.97 5.88
C SER A 184 -18.77 1.80 6.49
N SER A 185 -18.01 1.06 5.68
CA SER A 185 -17.13 -0.02 6.15
C SER A 185 -15.74 0.48 6.55
N THR A 186 -15.41 1.74 6.24
CA THR A 186 -14.13 2.35 6.63
C THR A 186 -14.12 2.60 8.13
N SER A 187 -13.06 2.18 8.80
CA SER A 187 -12.96 2.22 10.26
C SER A 187 -11.60 2.73 10.75
N PHE A 188 -11.63 3.45 11.86
CA PHE A 188 -10.46 4.00 12.54
C PHE A 188 -10.37 3.37 13.93
N ASN A 189 -9.27 2.68 14.24
CA ASN A 189 -9.17 1.93 15.51
C ASN A 189 -7.79 1.98 16.18
N ARG A 190 -7.77 1.64 17.48
CA ARG A 190 -6.57 1.54 18.32
C ARG A 190 -6.28 0.12 18.84
N ASP A 191 -6.85 -0.91 18.22
CA ASP A 191 -6.70 -2.32 18.61
C ASP A 191 -5.26 -2.73 18.90
N ALA A 192 -4.99 -3.25 20.09
CA ALA A 192 -3.65 -3.63 20.52
C ALA A 192 -3.06 -4.78 19.68
N VAL A 193 -3.91 -5.72 19.24
CA VAL A 193 -3.51 -6.85 18.38
C VAL A 193 -2.96 -6.39 17.03
N LYS A 194 -3.33 -5.17 16.60
CA LYS A 194 -2.88 -4.58 15.34
C LYS A 194 -1.64 -3.70 15.51
N ALA A 195 -1.07 -3.56 16.72
CA ALA A 195 0.09 -2.70 16.95
C ALA A 195 1.32 -3.05 16.08
N GLY A 196 1.48 -4.33 15.74
CA GLY A 196 2.57 -4.82 14.88
C GLY A 196 2.35 -4.67 13.37
N THR A 197 1.24 -4.08 12.92
CA THR A 197 0.97 -3.86 11.48
C THR A 197 1.67 -2.61 10.97
N GLY A 198 1.87 -2.52 9.65
CA GLY A 198 2.55 -1.38 9.02
C GLY A 198 1.85 -0.06 9.30
N ARG A 199 0.53 -0.04 9.11
CA ARG A 199 -0.34 1.10 9.41
C ARG A 199 -0.16 1.64 10.84
N ARG A 200 -0.08 0.74 11.83
CA ARG A 200 -0.01 1.12 13.25
C ARG A 200 1.39 1.52 13.68
N PHE A 201 2.39 0.76 13.27
CA PHE A 201 3.78 1.08 13.57
C PHE A 201 4.18 2.42 12.93
N LEU A 202 3.94 2.58 11.63
CA LEU A 202 4.31 3.79 10.91
C LEU A 202 3.49 5.01 11.35
N GLY A 203 2.21 4.83 11.67
CA GLY A 203 1.39 5.94 12.18
C GLY A 203 1.79 6.47 13.56
N GLY A 204 2.58 5.71 14.33
CA GLY A 204 3.20 6.20 15.57
C GLY A 204 4.66 6.65 15.39
N LEU A 205 5.30 6.32 14.27
CA LEU A 205 6.68 6.69 13.95
C LEU A 205 6.76 7.99 13.15
N LEU A 206 5.89 8.14 12.15
CA LEU A 206 5.89 9.25 11.21
C LEU A 206 5.22 10.49 11.81
N ASP A 207 5.51 11.64 11.20
CA ASP A 207 5.03 12.95 11.65
C ASP A 207 3.51 13.08 11.61
N ASP A 208 3.01 14.13 12.27
CA ASP A 208 1.56 14.41 12.35
C ASP A 208 0.91 14.72 11.00
N THR A 209 1.70 14.99 9.98
CA THR A 209 1.28 15.22 8.59
C THR A 209 1.17 13.93 7.78
N SER A 210 1.72 12.81 8.26
CA SER A 210 1.69 11.52 7.58
C SER A 210 0.45 10.70 7.97
N TYR A 211 -0.32 10.26 6.98
CA TYR A 211 -1.48 9.39 7.19
C TYR A 211 -1.22 7.96 6.70
N CYS A 212 -1.41 7.00 7.60
CA CYS A 212 -1.20 5.58 7.32
C CYS A 212 -2.54 4.86 7.21
N TYR A 213 -2.75 4.16 6.10
CA TYR A 213 -3.96 3.39 5.82
C TYR A 213 -3.64 1.93 5.49
N THR A 214 -4.55 1.05 5.86
CA THR A 214 -4.69 -0.26 5.22
C THR A 214 -5.89 -0.18 4.29
N LEU A 215 -5.70 -0.41 2.99
CA LEU A 215 -6.77 -0.54 2.01
C LEU A 215 -7.12 -2.01 1.90
N GLU A 216 -8.34 -2.37 2.28
CA GLU A 216 -8.87 -3.72 2.10
C GLU A 216 -9.75 -3.74 0.85
N VAL A 217 -9.57 -4.74 0.00
CA VAL A 217 -10.46 -4.99 -1.13
C VAL A 217 -11.08 -6.38 -1.05
N SER A 218 -12.36 -6.48 -1.36
CA SER A 218 -13.08 -7.75 -1.34
C SER A 218 -12.51 -8.75 -2.34
N PHE A 219 -12.43 -10.02 -1.94
CA PHE A 219 -12.06 -11.12 -2.85
C PHE A 219 -13.12 -11.45 -3.89
N TYR A 220 -14.38 -11.06 -3.64
CA TYR A 220 -15.52 -11.60 -4.38
C TYR A 220 -16.26 -10.53 -5.16
N SER A 221 -16.69 -9.48 -4.49
CA SER A 221 -17.68 -8.55 -5.03
C SER A 221 -17.73 -7.21 -4.33
N TYR A 222 -18.45 -6.28 -4.96
CA TYR A 222 -18.87 -5.01 -4.39
C TYR A 222 -20.38 -4.80 -4.51
N ILE A 223 -20.91 -3.93 -3.68
CA ILE A 223 -22.32 -3.50 -3.69
C ILE A 223 -22.35 -2.03 -4.09
N VAL A 224 -23.16 -1.70 -5.10
CA VAL A 224 -23.34 -0.31 -5.54
C VAL A 224 -24.27 0.42 -4.57
N GLY A 225 -23.87 1.63 -4.16
CA GLY A 225 -24.64 2.45 -3.24
C GLY A 225 -26.10 2.60 -3.63
N GLY A 226 -27.01 2.26 -2.71
CA GLY A 226 -28.47 2.32 -2.94
C GLY A 226 -29.08 1.05 -3.54
N THR A 227 -28.29 0.01 -3.80
CA THR A 227 -28.78 -1.30 -4.26
C THR A 227 -28.43 -2.40 -3.25
N SER A 228 -29.20 -3.49 -3.26
CA SER A 228 -28.86 -4.73 -2.54
C SER A 228 -28.15 -5.75 -3.45
N SER A 229 -27.92 -5.39 -4.71
CA SER A 229 -27.34 -6.28 -5.71
C SER A 229 -25.82 -6.32 -5.56
N THR A 230 -25.30 -7.54 -5.49
CA THR A 230 -23.87 -7.79 -5.39
C THR A 230 -23.30 -8.02 -6.78
N ILE A 231 -22.29 -7.25 -7.17
CA ILE A 231 -21.61 -7.35 -8.46
C ILE A 231 -20.25 -8.04 -8.24
N PRO A 232 -20.01 -9.23 -8.82
CA PRO A 232 -18.73 -9.90 -8.68
C PRO A 232 -17.64 -9.13 -9.45
N TYR A 233 -16.43 -9.11 -8.91
CA TYR A 233 -15.28 -8.63 -9.66
C TYR A 233 -14.96 -9.63 -10.77
N SER A 234 -14.83 -9.13 -12.00
CA SER A 234 -14.36 -9.90 -13.16
C SER A 234 -13.04 -9.33 -13.67
N GLU A 235 -12.34 -10.03 -14.57
CA GLU A 235 -11.14 -9.48 -15.21
C GLU A 235 -11.42 -8.17 -15.98
N GLU A 236 -12.66 -7.98 -16.42
CA GLU A 236 -13.12 -6.78 -17.16
C GLU A 236 -13.62 -5.66 -16.23
N THR A 237 -14.08 -6.00 -15.01
CA THR A 237 -14.62 -5.07 -14.02
C THR A 237 -13.75 -4.90 -12.76
N CYS A 238 -12.52 -5.42 -12.74
CA CYS A 238 -11.52 -5.07 -11.73
C CYS A 238 -11.14 -3.60 -11.89
N ILE A 239 -11.99 -2.72 -11.36
CA ILE A 239 -11.81 -1.28 -11.36
C ILE A 239 -11.35 -0.90 -9.95
N LEU A 240 -10.05 -0.63 -9.82
CA LEU A 240 -9.49 0.41 -8.95
C LEU A 240 -8.21 0.94 -9.60
#